data_AF-A0A529FAS9-F1
#
_entry.id   AF-A0A529FAS9-F1
#
_cell.length_a   1.000
_cell.length_b   1.000
_cell.length_c   1.000
_cell.angle_alpha   90.00
_cell.angle_beta   90.00
_cell.angle_gamma   90.00
#
_symmetry.space_group_name_H-M   'P 1'
#
loop_
_entity.id
_entity.type
_entity.pdbx_description
1 polymer ?
#
loop_
_entity_poly.entity_id
_entity_poly.type
_entity_poly.pdbx_seq_one_letter_code
_entity_poly.pdbx_strand_id
1 'polypeptide(L)'
;DEPACTLEIIGFAKSLGFTIVAAGKGKNNPLKIDAMPADYEKEASERNMNARMLVEFVDGSKTAIEMVAIANATGLVPDVPGMHGPTATLEELAGVLCPREDGGVLHRKGVVDYSIGKGVAPGV
;
A
#
# COMPACT_ATOMS: atom_id res chain seq x y z
N ASP A 1 -11.49 6.24 -1.16
CA ASP A 1 -10.34 5.59 -1.82
C ASP A 1 -9.13 5.85 -0.97
N GLU A 2 -8.24 4.88 -0.89
CA GLU A 2 -7.08 4.85 -0.01
C GLU A 2 -6.26 6.15 -0.12
N PRO A 3 -5.96 6.71 -1.30
CA PRO A 3 -5.16 7.93 -1.38
C PRO A 3 -5.75 9.12 -0.60
N ALA A 4 -7.06 9.35 -0.70
CA ALA A 4 -7.72 10.46 -0.01
C ALA A 4 -7.74 10.25 1.51
N CYS A 5 -7.99 9.02 1.96
CA CYS A 5 -7.97 8.67 3.38
C CYS A 5 -6.55 8.78 3.95
N THR A 6 -5.51 8.34 3.23
CA THR A 6 -4.12 8.49 3.68
C THR A 6 -3.74 9.97 3.79
N LEU A 7 -4.23 10.82 2.89
CA LEU A 7 -3.99 12.28 2.95
C LEU A 7 -4.57 12.93 4.21
N GLU A 8 -5.71 12.46 4.70
CA GLU A 8 -6.30 12.94 5.96
C GLU A 8 -5.35 12.67 7.14
N ILE A 9 -4.83 11.44 7.23
CA ILE A 9 -3.88 11.03 8.29
C ILE A 9 -2.56 11.79 8.17
N ILE A 10 -2.02 11.93 6.96
CA ILE A 10 -0.80 12.70 6.71
C ILE A 10 -1.01 14.17 7.11
N GLY A 11 -2.16 14.76 6.76
CA GLY A 11 -2.50 16.13 7.11
C GLY A 11 -2.57 16.35 8.62
N PHE A 12 -3.19 15.42 9.34
CA PHE A 12 -3.25 15.43 10.80
C PHE A 12 -1.85 15.35 11.43
N ALA A 13 -1.05 14.36 11.04
CA ALA A 13 0.31 14.17 11.58
C ALA A 13 1.22 15.37 11.29
N LYS A 14 1.17 15.94 10.08
CA LYS A 14 1.91 17.16 9.72
C LYS A 14 1.45 18.37 10.54
N SER A 15 0.15 18.52 10.80
CA SER A 15 -0.39 19.61 11.60
C SER A 15 0.08 19.56 13.07
N LEU A 16 0.38 18.36 13.57
CA LEU A 16 0.98 18.15 14.90
C LEU A 16 2.52 18.29 14.91
N GLY A 17 3.15 18.52 13.75
CA GLY A 17 4.61 18.64 13.65
C GLY A 17 5.35 17.29 13.62
N PHE A 18 4.65 16.17 13.41
CA PHE A 18 5.29 14.87 13.30
C PHE A 18 5.96 14.66 11.93
N THR A 19 7.03 13.88 11.93
CA THR A 19 7.70 13.44 10.71
C THR A 19 6.99 12.21 10.15
N ILE A 20 6.64 12.25 8.87
CA ILE A 20 6.10 11.08 8.18
C ILE A 20 7.25 10.16 7.78
N VAL A 21 7.31 8.96 8.39
CA VAL A 21 8.32 7.95 8.06
C VAL A 21 7.91 7.18 6.80
N ALA A 22 6.71 6.60 6.81
CA ALA A 22 6.09 5.91 5.69
C ALA A 22 4.58 6.14 5.72
N ALA A 23 3.91 6.07 4.57
CA ALA A 23 2.46 6.11 4.47
C ALA A 23 1.97 5.28 3.27
N GLY A 24 0.78 4.70 3.37
CA GLY A 24 0.21 3.94 2.26
C GLY A 24 -1.03 3.15 2.62
N LYS A 25 -1.03 1.85 2.29
CA LYS A 25 -2.17 0.95 2.54
C LYS A 25 -1.74 -0.48 2.86
N GLY A 26 -2.69 -1.29 3.31
CA GLY A 26 -2.53 -2.73 3.47
C GLY A 26 -3.11 -3.56 2.33
N LYS A 27 -2.62 -4.79 2.21
CA LYS A 27 -3.21 -5.88 1.44
C LYS A 27 -3.28 -7.13 2.31
N ASN A 28 -4.40 -7.86 2.25
CA ASN A 28 -4.54 -9.11 3.00
C ASN A 28 -3.84 -10.30 2.32
N ASN A 29 -3.70 -10.25 0.99
CA ASN A 29 -3.18 -11.35 0.19
C ASN A 29 -1.92 -10.93 -0.57
N PRO A 30 -0.96 -11.85 -0.78
CA PRO A 30 0.18 -11.61 -1.64
C PRO A 30 -0.20 -11.22 -3.06
N LEU A 31 0.69 -10.50 -3.74
CA LEU A 31 0.53 -10.18 -5.16
C LEU A 31 0.67 -11.44 -6.02
N LYS A 32 -0.12 -11.51 -7.08
CA LYS A 32 0.07 -12.45 -8.18
C LYS A 32 0.22 -11.66 -9.48
N ILE A 33 1.46 -11.30 -9.79
CA ILE A 33 1.83 -10.35 -10.86
C ILE A 33 1.46 -10.88 -12.27
N ASP A 34 1.37 -12.20 -12.43
CA ASP A 34 0.99 -12.87 -13.67
C ASP A 34 -0.53 -13.11 -13.80
N ALA A 35 -1.34 -12.56 -12.88
CA ALA A 35 -2.80 -12.72 -12.94
C ALA A 35 -3.39 -12.10 -14.21
N MET A 36 -4.21 -12.88 -14.92
CA MET A 36 -4.90 -12.44 -16.13
C MET A 36 -6.42 -12.46 -15.92
N PRO A 37 -7.19 -11.50 -16.47
CA PRO A 37 -8.65 -11.46 -16.29
C PRO A 37 -9.37 -12.77 -16.66
N ALA A 38 -8.85 -13.50 -17.66
CA ALA A 38 -9.38 -14.79 -18.09
C ALA A 38 -9.39 -15.85 -16.96
N ASP A 39 -8.42 -15.81 -16.05
CA ASP A 39 -8.32 -16.77 -14.93
C ASP A 39 -9.31 -16.45 -13.80
N TYR A 40 -9.87 -15.24 -13.79
CA TYR A 40 -10.68 -14.70 -12.70
C TYR A 40 -12.14 -14.41 -13.09
N GLU A 41 -12.57 -14.76 -14.31
CA GLU A 41 -13.95 -14.49 -14.77
C GLU A 41 -15.01 -15.14 -13.88
N LYS A 42 -14.76 -16.38 -13.44
CA LYS A 42 -15.69 -17.11 -12.56
C LYS A 42 -15.84 -16.41 -11.21
N GLU A 43 -14.74 -16.11 -10.54
CA GLU A 43 -14.75 -15.42 -9.23
C GLU A 43 -15.40 -14.02 -9.38
N ALA A 44 -15.05 -13.30 -10.44
CA ALA A 44 -15.60 -11.98 -10.71
C ALA A 44 -17.13 -12.03 -10.91
N SER A 45 -17.63 -13.02 -11.66
CA SER A 45 -19.07 -13.24 -11.85
C SER A 45 -19.77 -13.61 -10.54
N GLU A 46 -19.18 -14.49 -9.72
CA GLU A 46 -19.73 -14.86 -8.41
C GLU A 46 -19.81 -13.67 -7.46
N ARG A 47 -18.88 -12.72 -7.59
CA ARG A 47 -18.82 -11.48 -6.83
C ARG A 47 -19.55 -10.31 -7.48
N ASN A 48 -20.25 -10.54 -8.59
CA ASN A 48 -20.95 -9.52 -9.40
C ASN A 48 -20.05 -8.30 -9.73
N MET A 49 -18.83 -8.56 -10.17
CA MET A 49 -17.81 -7.53 -10.46
C MET A 49 -17.08 -7.81 -11.78
N ASN A 50 -16.37 -6.80 -12.30
CA ASN A 50 -15.56 -6.95 -13.51
C ASN A 50 -14.24 -7.68 -13.22
N ALA A 51 -13.88 -8.68 -14.04
CA ALA A 51 -12.64 -9.45 -13.87
C ALA A 51 -11.36 -8.59 -13.95
N ARG A 52 -11.35 -7.52 -14.77
CA ARG A 52 -10.23 -6.56 -14.80
C ARG A 52 -10.06 -5.83 -13.48
N MET A 53 -11.19 -5.43 -12.88
CA MET A 53 -11.18 -4.76 -11.56
C MET A 53 -10.70 -5.72 -10.47
N LEU A 54 -11.09 -7.00 -10.53
CA LEU A 54 -10.56 -8.00 -9.59
C LEU A 54 -9.04 -8.19 -9.77
N VAL A 55 -8.59 -8.33 -11.02
CA VAL A 55 -7.17 -8.59 -11.32
C VAL A 55 -6.26 -7.42 -10.95
N GLU A 56 -6.67 -6.16 -11.12
CA GLU A 56 -5.82 -5.01 -10.71
C GLU A 56 -5.56 -4.96 -9.19
N PHE A 57 -6.44 -5.56 -8.37
CA PHE A 57 -6.20 -5.74 -6.94
C PHE A 57 -5.24 -6.91 -6.66
N VAL A 58 -5.24 -7.93 -7.52
CA VAL A 58 -4.42 -9.14 -7.35
C VAL A 58 -2.99 -8.92 -7.83
N ASP A 59 -2.81 -8.33 -9.01
CA ASP A 59 -1.50 -8.10 -9.63
C ASP A 59 -0.72 -6.94 -8.97
N GLY A 60 -1.43 -6.05 -8.28
CA GLY A 60 -0.86 -4.88 -7.61
C GLY A 60 -0.97 -3.57 -8.38
N SER A 61 -1.52 -3.57 -9.59
CA SER A 61 -1.69 -2.38 -10.43
C SER A 61 -2.47 -1.28 -9.72
N LYS A 62 -3.56 -1.62 -9.02
CA LYS A 62 -4.36 -0.65 -8.25
C LYS A 62 -3.57 -0.08 -7.07
N THR A 63 -2.83 -0.93 -6.34
CA THR A 63 -1.92 -0.48 -5.27
C THR A 63 -0.87 0.49 -5.80
N ALA A 64 -0.26 0.20 -6.95
CA ALA A 64 0.75 1.09 -7.54
C ALA A 64 0.18 2.47 -7.90
N ILE A 65 -1.00 2.52 -8.53
CA ILE A 65 -1.67 3.78 -8.88
C ILE A 65 -2.01 4.60 -7.64
N GLU A 66 -2.50 3.96 -6.58
CA GLU A 66 -2.84 4.62 -5.32
C GLU A 66 -1.61 5.21 -4.62
N MET A 67 -0.51 4.46 -4.55
CA MET A 67 0.72 4.94 -3.92
C MET A 67 1.35 6.09 -4.72
N VAL A 68 1.27 6.06 -6.05
CA VAL A 68 1.68 7.18 -6.90
C VAL A 68 0.82 8.42 -6.66
N ALA A 69 -0.49 8.27 -6.46
CA ALA A 69 -1.37 9.40 -6.15
C ALA A 69 -0.98 10.06 -4.81
N ILE A 70 -0.70 9.25 -3.78
CA ILE A 70 -0.22 9.75 -2.47
C ILE A 70 1.12 10.45 -2.63
N ALA A 71 2.08 9.83 -3.32
CA ALA A 71 3.41 10.40 -3.56
C ALA A 71 3.31 11.79 -4.21
N ASN A 72 2.58 11.88 -5.33
CA ASN A 72 2.41 13.11 -6.09
C ASN A 72 1.72 14.23 -5.29
N ALA A 73 0.83 13.89 -4.36
CA ALA A 73 0.12 14.87 -3.54
C ALA A 73 0.91 15.33 -2.29
N THR A 74 1.93 14.59 -1.86
CA THR A 74 2.56 14.78 -0.54
C THR A 74 4.05 15.07 -0.59
N GLY A 75 4.70 14.76 -1.72
CA GLY A 75 6.16 14.78 -1.87
C GLY A 75 6.87 13.56 -1.27
N LEU A 76 6.11 12.59 -0.73
CA LEU A 76 6.67 11.28 -0.36
C LEU A 76 7.06 10.52 -1.64
N VAL A 77 8.03 9.60 -1.55
CA VAL A 77 8.55 8.86 -2.71
C VAL A 77 8.65 7.36 -2.45
N PRO A 78 8.50 6.49 -3.46
CA PRO A 78 8.81 5.08 -3.27
C PRO A 78 10.31 4.93 -2.97
N ASP A 79 10.67 4.11 -1.98
CA ASP A 79 12.07 3.89 -1.60
C ASP A 79 12.84 3.09 -2.65
N VAL A 80 12.14 2.18 -3.34
CA VAL A 80 12.63 1.39 -4.49
C VAL A 80 11.53 1.27 -5.55
N PRO A 81 11.87 1.04 -6.84
CA PRO A 81 10.86 0.76 -7.87
C PRO A 81 9.98 -0.43 -7.47
N GLY A 82 8.67 -0.25 -7.51
CA GLY A 82 7.69 -1.27 -7.07
C GLY A 82 7.39 -1.26 -5.57
N MET A 83 8.08 -0.42 -4.77
CA MET A 83 8.02 -0.38 -3.30
C MET A 83 8.51 -1.70 -2.67
N HIS A 84 8.62 -1.75 -1.34
CA HIS A 84 9.10 -2.97 -0.66
C HIS A 84 8.00 -4.01 -0.50
N GLY A 85 6.77 -3.58 -0.22
CA GLY A 85 5.64 -4.50 -0.04
C GLY A 85 5.85 -5.59 1.03
N PRO A 86 6.47 -5.30 2.20
CA PRO A 86 6.87 -6.34 3.13
C PRO A 86 5.67 -7.07 3.75
N THR A 87 5.91 -8.30 4.20
CA THR A 87 4.97 -9.01 5.06
C THR A 87 4.98 -8.36 6.45
N ALA A 88 3.88 -7.71 6.84
CA ALA A 88 3.74 -7.07 8.15
C ALA A 88 2.27 -6.94 8.54
N THR A 89 1.91 -7.34 9.76
CA THR A 89 0.59 -7.05 10.36
C THR A 89 0.51 -5.60 10.83
N LEU A 90 -0.69 -5.16 11.20
CA LEU A 90 -0.93 -3.83 11.76
C LEU A 90 0.00 -3.50 12.94
N GLU A 91 0.23 -4.46 13.82
CA GLU A 91 1.06 -4.32 15.02
C GLU A 91 2.56 -4.24 14.71
N GLU A 92 2.98 -4.78 13.56
CA GLU A 92 4.38 -4.85 13.13
C GLU A 92 4.80 -3.65 12.27
N LEU A 93 3.83 -2.93 11.68
CA LEU A 93 4.07 -1.87 10.68
C LEU A 93 5.16 -0.88 11.10
N ALA A 94 5.08 -0.35 12.32
CA ALA A 94 6.00 0.68 12.79
C ALA A 94 7.45 0.19 12.94
N GLY A 95 7.65 -1.12 13.20
CA GLY A 95 8.97 -1.74 13.28
C GLY A 95 9.51 -2.23 11.94
N VAL A 96 8.63 -2.48 10.96
CA VAL A 96 9.02 -2.99 9.63
C VAL A 96 9.21 -1.86 8.63
N LEU A 97 8.23 -0.96 8.50
CA LEU A 97 8.26 0.19 7.59
C LEU A 97 8.93 1.41 8.24
N CYS A 98 10.13 1.20 8.77
CA CYS A 98 11.04 2.23 9.27
C CYS A 98 12.43 2.08 8.64
N PRO A 99 13.34 3.05 8.84
CA PRO A 99 14.71 2.97 8.34
C PRO A 99 15.46 1.72 8.84
N ARG A 100 16.38 1.22 8.02
CA ARG A 100 17.24 0.07 8.37
C ARG A 100 18.07 0.28 9.64
N GLU A 101 18.48 1.52 9.92
CA GLU A 101 19.17 1.88 11.17
C GLU A 101 18.31 1.66 12.42
N ASP A 102 16.98 1.70 12.27
CA ASP A 102 15.99 1.45 13.31
C ASP A 102 15.48 -0.02 13.27
N GLY A 103 16.06 -0.87 12.41
CA GLY A 103 15.71 -2.29 12.28
C GLY A 103 14.69 -2.63 11.20
N GLY A 104 14.19 -1.63 10.45
CA GLY A 104 13.21 -1.82 9.37
C GLY A 104 13.81 -2.09 8.01
N VAL A 105 13.01 -1.94 6.95
CA VAL A 105 13.40 -2.27 5.57
C VAL A 105 13.83 -1.06 4.72
N LEU A 106 13.49 0.15 5.14
CA LEU A 106 13.59 1.36 4.32
C LEU A 106 15.01 1.96 4.30
N HIS A 107 15.43 2.52 3.16
CA HIS A 107 16.68 3.28 3.06
C HIS A 107 16.51 4.74 3.54
N ARG A 108 15.28 5.25 3.66
CA ARG A 108 14.98 6.62 4.15
C ARG A 108 13.59 6.73 4.75
N LYS A 109 13.36 7.84 5.46
CA LYS A 109 12.03 8.35 5.86
C LYS A 109 11.39 9.11 4.69
N GLY A 110 10.09 9.36 4.78
CA GLY A 110 9.33 10.11 3.79
C GLY A 110 8.93 9.26 2.57
N VAL A 111 8.51 8.02 2.80
CA VAL A 111 8.23 7.07 1.72
C VAL A 111 6.75 6.75 1.54
N VAL A 112 6.37 6.36 0.32
CA VAL A 112 5.14 5.59 0.09
C VAL A 112 5.49 4.11 -0.04
N ASP A 113 4.74 3.26 0.66
CA ASP A 113 4.89 1.80 0.60
C ASP A 113 3.56 1.12 0.96
N TYR A 114 3.48 -0.20 0.84
CA TYR A 114 2.32 -0.98 1.27
C TYR A 114 2.77 -2.19 2.08
N SER A 115 1.87 -2.80 2.84
CA SER A 115 2.17 -4.08 3.51
C SER A 115 1.28 -5.21 3.03
N ILE A 116 1.79 -6.44 3.15
CA ILE A 116 1.00 -7.67 2.97
C ILE A 116 0.83 -8.31 4.34
N GLY A 117 -0.38 -8.29 4.89
CA GLY A 117 -0.62 -8.81 6.22
C GLY A 117 -2.01 -8.54 6.75
N LYS A 118 -2.30 -9.12 7.92
CA LYS A 118 -3.60 -8.99 8.57
C LYS A 118 -3.72 -7.65 9.29
N GLY A 119 -4.94 -7.12 9.32
CA GLY A 119 -5.32 -6.01 10.20
C GLY A 119 -5.12 -4.62 9.61
N VAL A 120 -4.41 -4.48 8.49
CA VAL A 120 -4.22 -3.18 7.83
C VAL A 120 -5.35 -2.88 6.84
N ALA A 121 -5.80 -3.88 6.08
CA ALA A 121 -6.96 -3.76 5.19
C ALA A 121 -8.25 -4.27 5.86
N PRO A 122 -9.40 -3.61 5.66
CA PRO A 122 -9.62 -2.38 4.88
C PRO A 122 -9.14 -1.12 5.64
N GLY A 123 -8.36 -0.27 4.98
CA GLY A 123 -7.81 0.93 5.62
C GLY A 123 -6.51 1.44 4.97
N VAL A 124 -5.93 2.44 5.64
CA VAL A 124 -4.71 3.18 5.29
C VAL A 124 -3.86 3.44 6.52
#